data_AF-A0A6N7JFL4-F1
#
_entry.id   AF-A0A6N7JFL4-F1
#
_cell.length_a   1.000
_cell.length_b   1.000
_cell.length_c   1.000
_cell.angle_alpha   90.00
_cell.angle_beta   90.00
_cell.angle_gamma   90.00
#
_symmetry.space_group_name_H-M   'P 1'
#
loop_
_entity.id
_entity.type
_entity.pdbx_description
1 polymer ?
#
loop_
_entity_poly.entity_id
_entity_poly.type
_entity_poly.pdbx_seq_one_letter_code
_entity_poly.pdbx_strand_id
1 'polypeptide(L)'
;MAGITTPALSALSAVNTVKSTVKQVRDLTGATDRKAEKQLAERQQSDLNSLRARQDADTTALRANVQNQADQIATNSASDERKRQRALRRAVGRTRAQLGSQGISTADGSGEAILLGQTREAEEEKADADRLNALRIKALEQQEQSEYQRNLLELSELQERQRLERLARR
;
A
#
# COMPACT_ATOMS: atom_id res chain seq x y z
N MET A 1 -29.53 65.21 -74.28
CA MET A 1 -29.18 65.16 -72.85
C MET A 1 -30.19 64.26 -72.15
N ALA A 2 -29.81 63.01 -71.87
CA ALA A 2 -30.25 62.19 -70.74
C ALA A 2 -29.72 60.76 -70.96
N GLY A 3 -28.63 60.40 -70.26
CA GLY A 3 -28.35 59.01 -69.93
C GLY A 3 -29.44 58.48 -68.98
N ILE A 4 -29.42 57.23 -68.52
CA ILE A 4 -28.30 56.56 -67.86
C ILE A 4 -28.60 55.05 -67.85
N THR A 5 -27.61 54.31 -68.32
CA THR A 5 -27.13 52.95 -68.02
C THR A 5 -27.92 52.00 -67.10
N THR A 6 -28.09 50.79 -67.63
CA THR A 6 -28.19 49.48 -66.99
C THR A 6 -27.19 49.27 -65.83
N PRO A 7 -27.56 48.49 -64.80
CA PRO A 7 -26.60 47.56 -64.22
C PRO A 7 -27.23 46.16 -64.07
N ALA A 8 -26.98 45.31 -65.06
CA ALA A 8 -26.86 43.87 -64.81
C ALA A 8 -25.42 43.62 -64.32
N LEU A 9 -25.23 42.62 -63.46
CA LEU A 9 -23.95 42.10 -62.92
C LEU A 9 -23.50 42.65 -61.56
N SER A 10 -24.11 42.15 -60.48
CA SER A 10 -23.47 42.10 -59.15
C SER A 10 -23.95 40.91 -58.29
N ALA A 11 -24.27 39.77 -58.91
CA ALA A 11 -24.79 38.58 -58.22
C ALA A 11 -23.85 37.36 -58.21
N LEU A 12 -22.54 37.53 -58.47
CA LEU A 12 -21.61 36.39 -58.61
C LEU A 12 -20.32 36.43 -57.77
N SER A 13 -20.27 37.20 -56.68
CA SER A 13 -19.11 37.22 -55.76
C SER A 13 -19.41 36.74 -54.33
N ALA A 14 -20.68 36.49 -53.98
CA ALA A 14 -21.07 36.11 -52.62
C ALA A 14 -20.86 34.62 -52.28
N VAL A 15 -20.58 33.75 -53.25
CA VAL A 15 -20.49 32.29 -53.04
C VAL A 15 -19.08 31.85 -52.56
N ASN A 16 -18.04 32.62 -52.85
CA ASN A 16 -16.67 32.27 -52.44
C ASN A 16 -16.31 32.74 -51.01
N THR A 17 -17.02 33.72 -50.47
CA THR A 17 -16.82 34.23 -49.09
C THR A 17 -17.48 33.35 -48.02
N VAL A 18 -18.49 32.56 -48.40
CA VAL A 18 -19.15 31.61 -47.48
C VAL A 18 -18.33 30.31 -47.32
N LYS A 19 -17.64 29.87 -48.38
CA LYS A 19 -16.76 28.69 -48.30
C LYS A 19 -15.51 28.94 -47.44
N SER A 20 -14.97 30.16 -47.41
CA SER A 20 -13.80 30.50 -46.59
C SER A 20 -14.15 30.60 -45.11
N THR A 21 -15.32 31.16 -44.77
CA THR A 21 -15.79 31.25 -43.37
C THR A 21 -16.10 29.88 -42.77
N VAL A 22 -16.68 28.94 -43.53
CA VAL A 22 -16.94 27.57 -43.05
C VAL A 22 -15.65 26.77 -42.82
N LYS A 23 -14.61 26.95 -43.65
CA LYS A 23 -13.29 26.32 -43.42
C LYS A 23 -12.60 26.91 -42.18
N GLN A 24 -12.66 28.22 -42.02
CA GLN A 24 -11.99 28.91 -40.92
C GLN A 24 -12.63 28.59 -39.56
N VAL A 25 -13.96 28.44 -39.48
CA VAL A 25 -14.65 27.98 -38.27
C VAL A 25 -14.30 26.53 -37.95
N ARG A 26 -14.22 25.64 -38.95
CA ARG A 26 -13.84 24.22 -38.76
C ARG A 26 -12.38 24.04 -38.31
N ASP A 27 -11.48 24.85 -38.84
CA ASP A 27 -10.07 24.85 -38.45
C ASP A 27 -9.86 25.45 -37.05
N LEU A 28 -10.65 26.47 -36.67
CA LEU A 28 -10.66 27.03 -35.33
C LEU A 28 -11.19 26.04 -34.30
N THR A 29 -12.30 25.34 -34.58
CA THR A 29 -12.85 24.32 -33.66
C THR A 29 -11.93 23.09 -33.55
N GLY A 30 -11.33 22.64 -34.65
CA GLY A 30 -10.38 21.52 -34.62
C GLY A 30 -9.04 21.84 -33.93
N ALA A 31 -8.61 23.11 -33.96
CA ALA A 31 -7.41 23.55 -33.24
C ALA A 31 -7.63 23.70 -31.73
N THR A 32 -8.84 24.10 -31.31
CA THR A 32 -9.22 24.14 -29.89
C THR A 32 -9.36 22.74 -29.29
N ASP A 33 -9.95 21.80 -30.04
CA ASP A 33 -10.13 20.41 -29.57
C ASP A 33 -8.79 19.70 -29.36
N ARG A 34 -7.83 19.88 -30.28
CA ARG A 34 -6.47 19.31 -30.14
C ARG A 34 -5.69 19.90 -28.96
N LYS A 35 -5.90 21.18 -28.63
CA LYS A 35 -5.26 21.82 -27.47
C LYS A 35 -5.89 21.32 -26.17
N ALA A 36 -7.21 21.18 -26.12
CA ALA A 36 -7.93 20.64 -24.98
C ALA A 36 -7.54 19.17 -24.70
N GLU A 37 -7.38 18.36 -25.75
CA GLU A 37 -6.97 16.95 -25.64
C GLU A 37 -5.53 16.81 -25.12
N LYS A 38 -4.60 17.65 -25.60
CA LYS A 38 -3.23 17.69 -25.07
C LYS A 38 -3.17 18.11 -23.60
N GLN A 39 -3.88 19.17 -23.22
CA GLN A 39 -3.94 19.62 -21.83
C GLN A 39 -4.55 18.54 -20.92
N LEU A 40 -5.55 17.79 -21.41
CA LEU A 40 -6.12 16.68 -20.66
C LEU A 40 -5.11 15.55 -20.48
N ALA A 41 -4.41 15.14 -21.54
CA ALA A 41 -3.38 14.10 -21.48
C ALA A 41 -2.24 14.47 -20.52
N GLU A 42 -1.80 15.74 -20.54
CA GLU A 42 -0.79 16.26 -19.61
C GLU A 42 -1.26 16.19 -18.15
N ARG A 43 -2.51 16.58 -17.87
CA ARG A 43 -3.10 16.46 -16.52
C ARG A 43 -3.19 15.01 -16.06
N GLN A 44 -3.72 14.12 -16.90
CA GLN A 44 -3.84 12.69 -16.61
C GLN A 44 -2.47 12.05 -16.33
N GLN A 45 -1.45 12.44 -17.08
CA GLN A 45 -0.07 11.99 -16.85
C GLN A 45 0.50 12.54 -15.54
N SER A 46 0.26 13.81 -15.22
CA SER A 46 0.70 14.40 -13.96
C SER A 46 0.01 13.74 -12.77
N ASP A 47 -1.28 13.45 -12.88
CA ASP A 47 -2.05 12.78 -11.83
C ASP A 47 -1.49 11.38 -11.57
N LEU A 48 -1.24 10.59 -12.62
CA LEU A 48 -0.62 9.26 -12.51
C LEU A 48 0.78 9.33 -11.88
N ASN A 49 1.60 10.29 -12.29
CA ASN A 49 2.95 10.45 -11.74
C ASN A 49 2.89 10.85 -10.26
N SER A 50 1.96 11.74 -9.89
CA SER A 50 1.78 12.15 -8.50
C SER A 50 1.29 11.01 -7.62
N LEU A 51 0.39 10.17 -8.14
CA LEU A 51 -0.12 8.99 -7.43
C LEU A 51 1.00 7.98 -7.20
N ARG A 52 1.78 7.65 -8.24
CA ARG A 52 2.93 6.74 -8.13
C ARG A 52 3.95 7.24 -7.12
N ALA A 53 4.32 8.53 -7.18
CA ALA A 53 5.27 9.10 -6.24
C ALA A 53 4.80 9.01 -4.78
N ARG A 54 3.49 9.18 -4.53
CA ARG A 54 2.90 8.97 -3.19
C ARG A 54 2.96 7.51 -2.78
N GLN A 55 2.52 6.60 -3.64
CA GLN A 55 2.55 5.16 -3.37
C GLN A 55 3.98 4.64 -3.13
N ASP A 56 4.98 5.13 -3.87
CA ASP A 56 6.38 4.77 -3.67
C ASP A 56 6.92 5.26 -2.32
N ALA A 57 6.56 6.48 -1.91
CA ALA A 57 6.93 7.02 -0.60
C ALA A 57 6.26 6.24 0.54
N ASP A 58 4.95 5.97 0.42
CA ASP A 58 4.16 5.27 1.42
C ASP A 58 4.61 3.80 1.56
N THR A 59 4.89 3.11 0.46
CA THR A 59 5.43 1.73 0.48
C THR A 59 6.82 1.66 1.08
N THR A 60 7.68 2.65 0.80
CA THR A 60 9.02 2.73 1.41
C THR A 60 8.92 2.94 2.91
N ALA A 61 8.08 3.87 3.35
CA ALA A 61 7.83 4.12 4.77
C ALA A 61 7.21 2.91 5.47
N LEU A 62 6.25 2.24 4.84
CA LEU A 62 5.62 1.03 5.35
C LEU A 62 6.63 -0.10 5.53
N ARG A 63 7.46 -0.37 4.51
CA ARG A 63 8.51 -1.40 4.61
C ARG A 63 9.50 -1.11 5.71
N ALA A 64 9.95 0.14 5.85
CA ALA A 64 10.83 0.53 6.95
C ALA A 64 10.17 0.30 8.32
N ASN A 65 8.89 0.65 8.46
CA ASN A 65 8.13 0.42 9.69
C ASN A 65 7.95 -1.07 10.00
N VAL A 66 7.58 -1.88 9.01
CA VAL A 66 7.43 -3.34 9.14
C VAL A 66 8.77 -3.97 9.55
N GLN A 67 9.86 -3.59 8.88
CA GLN A 67 11.20 -4.10 9.22
C GLN A 67 11.59 -3.72 10.65
N ASN A 68 11.40 -2.46 11.04
CA ASN A 68 11.68 -2.00 12.41
C ASN A 68 10.86 -2.76 13.45
N GLN A 69 9.58 -3.04 13.17
CA GLN A 69 8.72 -3.80 14.06
C GLN A 69 9.14 -5.27 14.16
N ALA A 70 9.52 -5.89 13.03
CA ALA A 70 10.06 -7.24 13.01
C ALA A 70 11.36 -7.35 13.83
N ASP A 71 12.27 -6.39 13.67
CA ASP A 71 13.54 -6.33 14.41
C ASP A 71 13.31 -6.10 15.91
N GLN A 72 12.33 -5.28 16.27
CA GLN A 72 11.92 -5.10 17.66
C GLN A 72 11.35 -6.39 18.26
N ILE A 73 10.50 -7.12 17.54
CA ILE A 73 9.97 -8.41 17.97
C ILE A 73 11.12 -9.40 18.21
N ALA A 74 12.07 -9.50 17.29
CA ALA A 74 13.21 -10.40 17.40
C ALA A 74 14.10 -10.04 18.61
N THR A 75 14.41 -8.76 18.78
CA THR A 75 15.24 -8.26 19.89
C THR A 75 14.57 -8.48 21.24
N ASN A 76 13.28 -8.17 21.34
CA ASN A 76 12.50 -8.35 22.57
C ASN A 76 12.35 -9.83 22.90
N SER A 77 12.07 -10.67 21.90
CA SER A 77 11.99 -12.13 22.07
C SER A 77 13.29 -12.71 22.64
N ALA A 78 14.45 -12.30 22.12
CA ALA A 78 15.75 -12.75 22.63
C ALA A 78 16.01 -12.29 24.08
N SER A 79 15.61 -11.06 24.42
CA SER A 79 15.71 -10.53 25.78
C SER A 79 14.80 -11.28 26.75
N ASP A 80 13.56 -11.53 26.36
CA ASP A 80 12.56 -12.20 27.18
C ASP A 80 12.89 -13.67 27.37
N GLU A 81 13.44 -14.34 26.35
CA GLU A 81 13.94 -15.71 26.48
C GLU A 81 15.06 -15.81 27.53
N ARG A 82 16.00 -14.86 27.55
CA ARG A 82 17.05 -14.82 28.58
C ARG A 82 16.45 -14.61 29.98
N LYS A 83 15.41 -13.78 30.11
CA LYS A 83 14.72 -13.56 31.39
C LYS A 83 13.98 -14.83 31.83
N ARG A 84 13.26 -15.49 30.94
CA ARG A 84 12.55 -16.76 31.18
C ARG A 84 13.50 -17.84 31.66
N GLN A 85 14.61 -18.07 30.95
CA GLN A 85 15.61 -19.07 31.35
C GLN A 85 16.21 -18.79 32.74
N ARG A 86 16.49 -17.51 33.06
CA ARG A 86 16.96 -17.12 34.39
C ARG A 86 15.89 -17.36 35.46
N ALA A 87 14.63 -17.03 35.17
CA ALA A 87 13.52 -17.27 36.07
C ALA A 87 13.30 -18.77 36.31
N LEU A 88 13.32 -19.59 35.27
CA LEU A 88 13.23 -21.05 35.34
C LEU A 88 14.35 -21.63 36.19
N ARG A 89 15.61 -21.24 35.95
CA ARG A 89 16.76 -21.70 36.77
C ARG A 89 16.57 -21.36 38.25
N ARG A 90 16.08 -20.16 38.56
CA ARG A 90 15.78 -19.74 39.95
C ARG A 90 14.60 -20.49 40.54
N ALA A 91 13.57 -20.80 39.74
CA ALA A 91 12.41 -21.57 40.18
C ALA A 91 12.82 -23.00 40.50
N VAL A 92 13.50 -23.68 39.57
CA VAL A 92 14.07 -25.03 39.76
C VAL A 92 14.98 -25.07 40.99
N GLY A 93 15.88 -24.09 41.16
CA GLY A 93 16.75 -24.01 42.33
C GLY A 93 15.99 -23.91 43.65
N ARG A 94 14.92 -23.08 43.69
CA ARG A 94 14.03 -22.96 44.86
C ARG A 94 13.27 -24.26 45.13
N THR A 95 12.71 -24.88 44.10
CA THR A 95 12.01 -26.17 44.22
C THR A 95 12.93 -27.23 44.77
N ARG A 96 14.17 -27.34 44.27
CA ARG A 96 15.18 -28.29 44.78
C ARG A 96 15.51 -28.03 46.26
N ALA A 97 15.73 -26.78 46.64
CA ALA A 97 16.02 -26.42 48.03
C ALA A 97 14.84 -26.74 48.96
N GLN A 98 13.61 -26.50 48.51
CA GLN A 98 12.38 -26.79 49.26
C GLN A 98 12.11 -28.29 49.40
N LEU A 99 12.34 -29.09 48.36
CA LEU A 99 12.23 -30.54 48.43
C LEU A 99 13.30 -31.11 49.39
N GLY A 100 14.53 -30.62 49.28
CA GLY A 100 15.62 -31.02 50.16
C GLY A 100 15.36 -30.68 51.63
N SER A 101 14.74 -29.53 51.95
CA SER A 101 14.37 -29.19 53.33
C SER A 101 13.22 -30.04 53.89
N GLN A 102 12.42 -30.66 53.01
CA GLN A 102 11.36 -31.61 53.38
C GLN A 102 11.85 -33.06 53.44
N GLY A 103 13.15 -33.30 53.19
CA GLY A 103 13.73 -34.64 53.14
C GLY A 103 13.34 -35.44 51.89
N ILE A 104 12.77 -34.78 50.88
CA ILE A 104 12.40 -35.40 49.61
C ILE A 104 13.58 -35.27 48.65
N SER A 105 14.10 -36.40 48.17
CA SER A 105 15.18 -36.36 47.19
C SER A 105 14.63 -36.00 45.82
N THR A 106 15.38 -35.21 45.06
CA THR A 106 15.08 -34.96 43.64
C THR A 106 15.41 -36.18 42.78
N ALA A 107 16.06 -37.20 43.35
CA ALA A 107 16.28 -38.50 42.73
C ALA A 107 15.13 -39.49 43.02
N ASP A 108 14.20 -39.14 43.92
CA ASP A 108 12.98 -39.91 44.12
C ASP A 108 11.96 -39.54 43.03
N GLY A 109 11.18 -40.52 42.56
CA GLY A 109 10.25 -40.32 41.44
C GLY A 109 9.24 -39.19 41.63
N SER A 110 8.89 -38.85 42.88
CA SER A 110 7.98 -37.72 43.18
C SER A 110 8.68 -36.36 43.05
N GLY A 111 9.94 -36.24 43.50
CA GLY A 111 10.71 -35.00 43.38
C GLY A 111 11.12 -34.71 41.94
N GLU A 112 11.48 -35.76 41.20
CA GLU A 112 11.78 -35.66 39.76
C GLU A 112 10.54 -35.26 38.96
N ALA A 113 9.37 -35.83 39.24
CA ALA A 113 8.12 -35.51 38.55
C ALA A 113 7.72 -34.03 38.69
N ILE A 114 7.93 -33.42 39.87
CA ILE A 114 7.65 -31.99 40.09
C ILE A 114 8.57 -31.12 39.22
N LEU A 115 9.87 -31.42 39.21
CA LEU A 115 10.83 -30.67 38.40
C LEU A 115 10.54 -30.82 36.90
N LEU A 116 10.21 -32.03 36.47
CA LEU A 116 9.83 -32.32 35.09
C LEU A 116 8.54 -31.57 34.68
N GLY A 117 7.57 -31.49 35.59
CA GLY A 117 6.36 -30.69 35.40
C GLY A 117 6.69 -29.21 35.17
N GLN A 118 7.53 -28.62 36.03
CA GLN A 118 7.96 -27.22 35.91
C GLN A 118 8.72 -26.95 34.60
N THR A 119 9.57 -27.88 34.15
CA THR A 119 10.26 -27.72 32.87
C THR A 119 9.31 -27.83 31.69
N ARG A 120 8.32 -28.73 31.74
CA ARG A 120 7.30 -28.87 30.69
C ARG A 120 6.43 -27.62 30.58
N GLU A 121 5.96 -27.09 31.70
CA GLU A 121 5.20 -25.83 31.74
C GLU A 121 6.01 -24.68 31.11
N ALA A 122 7.29 -24.58 31.44
CA ALA A 122 8.16 -23.57 30.83
C ALA A 122 8.40 -23.77 29.32
N GLU A 123 8.43 -25.02 28.85
CA GLU A 123 8.51 -25.34 27.42
C GLU A 123 7.22 -24.97 26.68
N GLU A 124 6.05 -25.21 27.29
CA GLU A 124 4.75 -24.81 26.76
C GLU A 124 4.64 -23.28 26.67
N GLU A 125 5.00 -22.56 27.74
CA GLU A 125 5.04 -21.10 27.74
C GLU A 125 5.96 -20.54 26.64
N LYS A 126 7.11 -21.19 26.41
CA LYS A 126 8.02 -20.82 25.34
C LYS A 126 7.37 -21.03 23.97
N ALA A 127 6.76 -22.20 23.74
CA ALA A 127 6.10 -22.53 22.49
C ALA A 127 4.98 -21.52 22.17
N ASP A 128 4.20 -21.11 23.18
CA ASP A 128 3.15 -20.11 23.01
C ASP A 128 3.70 -18.71 22.72
N ALA A 129 4.78 -18.31 23.39
CA ALA A 129 5.46 -17.06 23.08
C ALA A 129 6.02 -17.04 21.64
N ASP A 130 6.60 -18.15 21.18
CA ASP A 130 7.12 -18.28 19.82
C ASP A 130 5.98 -18.23 18.77
N ARG A 131 4.85 -18.91 19.04
CA ARG A 131 3.63 -18.82 18.21
C ARG A 131 3.11 -17.39 18.13
N LEU A 132 3.03 -16.69 19.27
CA LEU A 132 2.57 -15.30 19.29
C LEU A 132 3.48 -14.38 18.48
N ASN A 133 4.79 -14.55 18.58
CA ASN A 133 5.75 -13.79 17.79
C ASN A 133 5.61 -14.07 16.30
N ALA A 134 5.44 -15.34 15.91
CA ALA A 134 5.19 -15.72 14.52
C ALA A 134 3.87 -15.11 13.99
N LEU A 135 2.81 -15.10 14.81
CA LEU A 135 1.54 -14.45 14.45
C LEU A 135 1.69 -12.95 14.25
N ARG A 136 2.48 -12.28 15.10
CA ARG A 136 2.77 -10.85 14.95
C ARG A 136 3.51 -10.57 13.63
N ILE A 137 4.56 -11.33 13.33
CA ILE A 137 5.31 -11.19 12.07
C ILE A 137 4.39 -11.40 10.87
N LYS A 138 3.56 -12.47 10.90
CA LYS A 138 2.58 -12.73 9.84
C LYS A 138 1.56 -11.61 9.67
N ALA A 139 1.13 -10.97 10.77
CA ALA A 139 0.22 -9.83 10.70
C ALA A 139 0.87 -8.63 10.00
N LEU A 140 2.18 -8.40 10.21
CA LEU A 140 2.93 -7.36 9.49
C LEU A 140 3.02 -7.65 8.00
N GLU A 141 3.27 -8.90 7.61
CA GLU A 141 3.28 -9.32 6.20
C GLU A 141 1.91 -9.14 5.54
N GLN A 142 0.83 -9.49 6.25
CA GLN A 142 -0.54 -9.29 5.77
C GLN A 142 -0.87 -7.80 5.59
N GLN A 143 -0.36 -6.94 6.48
CA GLN A 143 -0.51 -5.50 6.34
C GLN A 143 0.19 -4.98 5.07
N GLU A 144 1.43 -5.40 4.80
CA GLU A 144 2.14 -5.02 3.57
C GLU A 144 1.38 -5.47 2.31
N GLN A 145 0.88 -6.71 2.31
CA GLN A 145 0.09 -7.24 1.19
C GLN A 145 -1.21 -6.47 0.98
N SER A 146 -1.92 -6.11 2.06
CA SER A 146 -3.14 -5.32 1.98
C SER A 146 -2.88 -3.94 1.38
N GLU A 147 -1.81 -3.24 1.80
CA GLU A 147 -1.49 -1.93 1.23
C GLU A 147 -1.05 -2.03 -0.23
N TYR A 148 -0.30 -3.07 -0.60
CA TYR A 148 0.03 -3.33 -2.00
C TYR A 148 -1.22 -3.53 -2.87
N GLN A 149 -2.19 -4.32 -2.39
CA GLN A 149 -3.45 -4.52 -3.11
C GLN A 149 -4.26 -3.23 -3.25
N ARG A 150 -4.29 -2.39 -2.20
CA ARG A 150 -4.95 -1.07 -2.27
C ARG A 150 -4.28 -0.15 -3.29
N ASN A 151 -2.96 -0.10 -3.32
CA ASN A 151 -2.22 0.71 -4.29
C ASN A 151 -2.49 0.26 -5.73
N LEU A 152 -2.55 -1.06 -5.98
CA LEU A 152 -2.93 -1.61 -7.27
C LEU A 152 -4.38 -1.26 -7.65
N LEU A 153 -5.30 -1.37 -6.70
CA LEU A 153 -6.70 -1.02 -6.93
C LEU A 153 -6.84 0.46 -7.29
N GLU A 154 -6.24 1.35 -6.51
CA GLU A 154 -6.29 2.80 -6.76
C GLU A 154 -5.70 3.18 -8.13
N LEU A 155 -4.59 2.54 -8.51
CA LEU A 155 -4.01 2.71 -9.84
C LEU A 155 -4.98 2.26 -10.95
N SER A 156 -5.64 1.12 -10.75
CA SER A 156 -6.62 0.60 -11.72
C SER A 156 -7.85 1.49 -11.84
N GLU A 157 -8.36 2.01 -10.71
CA GLU A 157 -9.48 2.94 -10.68
C GLU A 157 -9.15 4.24 -11.40
N LEU A 158 -7.95 4.80 -11.17
CA LEU A 158 -7.52 6.02 -11.84
C LEU A 158 -7.43 5.80 -13.35
N GLN A 159 -6.84 4.70 -13.80
CA GLN A 159 -6.74 4.36 -15.22
C GLN A 159 -8.12 4.19 -15.87
N GLU A 160 -9.05 3.54 -15.18
CA GLU A 160 -10.41 3.36 -15.70
C GLU A 160 -11.16 4.71 -15.74
N ARG A 161 -11.06 5.55 -14.72
CA ARG A 161 -11.62 6.92 -14.75
C ARG A 161 -11.09 7.73 -15.94
N GLN A 162 -9.78 7.67 -16.19
CA GLN A 162 -9.16 8.34 -17.34
C GLN A 162 -9.60 7.74 -18.70
N ARG A 163 -9.85 6.43 -18.75
CA ARG A 163 -10.42 5.77 -19.94
C ARG A 163 -11.86 6.23 -20.19
N LEU A 164 -12.70 6.24 -19.17
CA LEU A 164 -14.09 6.67 -19.26
C LEU A 164 -14.19 8.15 -19.65
N GLU A 165 -13.35 9.03 -19.09
CA GLU A 165 -13.33 10.44 -19.47
C GLU A 165 -12.97 10.63 -20.96
N ARG A 166 -12.03 9.84 -21.49
CA ARG A 166 -11.69 9.86 -22.92
C ARG A 166 -12.83 9.35 -23.80
N LEU A 167 -13.57 8.35 -23.35
CA LEU A 167 -14.73 7.82 -24.08
C LEU A 167 -15.91 8.78 -24.06
N ALA A 168 -16.18 9.44 -22.93
CA ALA A 168 -17.29 10.39 -22.79
C ALA A 168 -17.10 11.69 -23.59
N ARG A 169 -15.86 12.03 -23.97
CA ARG A 169 -15.53 13.20 -24.79
C ARG A 169 -15.47 12.89 -26.30
N ARG A 170 -15.57 11.62 -26.71
CA ARG A 170 -15.65 11.20 -28.12
C ARG A 170 -17.10 11.17 -28.58
#